data_AF-A0A8J4FE49-F1
#
_entry.id   AF-A0A8J4FE49-F1
#
_cell.length_a   1.000
_cell.length_b   1.000
_cell.length_c   1.000
_cell.angle_alpha   90.00
_cell.angle_beta   90.00
_cell.angle_gamma   90.00
#
_symmetry.space_group_name_H-M   'P 1'
#
loop_
_entity.id
_entity.type
_entity.pdbx_description
1 polymer ?
#
loop_
_entity_poly.entity_id
_entity_poly.type
_entity_poly.pdbx_seq_one_letter_code
_entity_poly.pdbx_strand_id
1 'polypeptide(L)'
;VWDVTSVLTRVELPLGEDAVPNLAAVRRAQQEDLDRRTSYQVAFVRNGAGRVVYDRQFNTASMLSMYYDNTMSFANRIRWDINDPNVLTLSMPGMSVRTRVTRRSEDYPQPDRIETSEYVESVYDRGDGGAPRIKASQCFTKYKWRSPEVAQRENGPTIVATQVVSDFLTPYDGEQQYLMAMNTPYAQYTYRMAFRRPPNN
;
A
#
# COMPACT_ATOMS: atom_id res chain seq x y z
N VAL A 1 -11.51 13.83 2.47
CA VAL A 1 -10.97 12.90 1.43
C VAL A 1 -9.91 13.65 0.63
N TRP A 2 -8.94 12.93 0.08
CA TRP A 2 -7.85 13.43 -0.76
C TRP A 2 -7.87 12.72 -2.12
N ASP A 3 -7.72 13.47 -3.20
CA ASP A 3 -7.46 12.91 -4.51
C ASP A 3 -5.95 12.68 -4.65
N VAL A 4 -5.58 11.42 -4.89
CA VAL A 4 -4.20 10.98 -4.95
C VAL A 4 -3.87 10.59 -6.37
N THR A 5 -2.86 11.24 -6.94
CA THR A 5 -2.16 10.73 -8.12
C THR A 5 -0.95 9.94 -7.65
N SER A 6 -0.79 8.70 -8.12
CA SER A 6 0.36 7.84 -7.85
C SER A 6 1.03 7.39 -9.16
N VAL A 7 2.35 7.29 -9.15
CA VAL A 7 3.15 6.75 -10.26
C VAL A 7 4.17 5.78 -9.68
N LEU A 8 4.20 4.55 -10.19
CA LEU A 8 5.30 3.63 -9.93
C LEU A 8 6.50 4.10 -10.74
N THR A 9 7.58 4.49 -10.05
CA THR A 9 8.77 5.10 -10.68
C THR A 9 9.98 4.18 -10.70
N ARG A 10 9.94 3.10 -9.91
CA ARG A 10 11.05 2.14 -9.83
C ARG A 10 10.57 0.80 -9.33
N VAL A 11 11.08 -0.26 -9.95
CA VAL A 11 10.97 -1.64 -9.46
C VAL A 11 12.39 -2.20 -9.34
N GLU A 12 12.72 -2.74 -8.18
CA GLU A 12 14.04 -3.34 -7.89
C GLU A 12 13.87 -4.76 -7.39
N LEU A 13 14.85 -5.62 -7.69
CA LEU A 13 14.93 -7.00 -7.23
C LEU A 13 16.26 -7.22 -6.49
N PRO A 14 16.39 -6.78 -5.24
CA PRO A 14 17.68 -6.80 -4.52
C PRO A 14 18.30 -8.18 -4.38
N LEU A 15 17.48 -9.24 -4.36
CA LEU A 15 17.92 -10.65 -4.29
C LEU A 15 18.01 -11.32 -5.67
N GLY A 16 17.76 -10.60 -6.76
CA GLY A 16 17.68 -11.15 -8.12
C GLY A 16 16.33 -11.78 -8.47
N GLU A 17 16.11 -12.05 -9.76
CA GLU A 17 14.85 -12.63 -10.26
C GLU A 17 14.56 -14.04 -9.71
N ASP A 18 15.60 -14.83 -9.48
CA ASP A 18 15.48 -16.22 -9.00
C ASP A 18 14.89 -16.32 -7.58
N ALA A 19 15.00 -15.24 -6.80
CA ALA A 19 14.46 -15.15 -5.45
C ALA A 19 12.99 -14.69 -5.41
N VAL A 20 12.35 -14.43 -6.56
CA VAL A 20 10.99 -13.85 -6.61
C VAL A 20 9.93 -14.96 -6.67
N PRO A 21 9.08 -15.15 -5.63
CA PRO A 21 8.10 -16.24 -5.61
C PRO A 21 7.00 -16.12 -6.69
N ASN A 22 6.73 -14.90 -7.15
CA ASN A 22 5.80 -14.65 -8.26
C ASN A 22 6.38 -13.63 -9.22
N LEU A 23 7.28 -14.10 -10.08
CA LEU A 23 7.96 -13.28 -11.07
C LEU A 23 7.01 -12.64 -12.09
N ALA A 24 5.91 -13.32 -12.43
CA ALA A 24 4.90 -12.79 -13.34
C ALA A 24 4.26 -11.49 -12.80
N ALA A 25 3.98 -11.42 -11.49
CA ALA A 25 3.44 -10.20 -10.88
C ALA A 25 4.43 -9.03 -10.92
N VAL A 26 5.74 -9.29 -10.72
CA VAL A 26 6.79 -8.27 -10.84
C VAL A 26 6.92 -7.81 -12.29
N ARG A 27 6.96 -8.73 -13.25
CA ARG A 27 7.09 -8.41 -14.68
C ARG A 27 5.91 -7.58 -15.17
N ARG A 28 4.68 -7.92 -14.74
CA ARG A 28 3.50 -7.08 -15.00
C ARG A 28 3.69 -5.66 -14.47
N ALA A 29 4.19 -5.51 -13.24
CA ALA A 29 4.45 -4.18 -12.68
C ALA A 29 5.51 -3.40 -13.48
N GLN A 30 6.57 -4.07 -13.95
CA GLN A 30 7.60 -3.45 -14.79
C GLN A 30 7.09 -3.03 -16.17
N GLN A 31 6.18 -3.82 -16.77
CA GLN A 31 5.71 -3.64 -18.14
C GLN A 31 4.47 -2.73 -18.25
N GLU A 32 3.55 -2.83 -17.29
CA GLU A 32 2.21 -2.21 -17.38
C GLU A 32 1.99 -1.10 -16.35
N ASP A 33 2.66 -1.16 -15.20
CA ASP A 33 2.44 -0.19 -14.10
C ASP A 33 3.54 0.89 -14.04
N LEU A 34 4.76 0.59 -14.47
CA LEU A 34 5.89 1.53 -14.43
C LEU A 34 5.58 2.77 -15.29
N ASP A 35 5.82 3.95 -14.73
CA ASP A 35 5.52 5.27 -15.31
C ASP A 35 4.03 5.52 -15.63
N ARG A 36 3.15 4.56 -15.37
CA ARG A 36 1.71 4.72 -15.53
C ARG A 36 1.14 5.57 -14.40
N ARG A 37 0.47 6.65 -14.79
CA ARG A 37 -0.26 7.49 -13.86
C ARG A 37 -1.55 6.81 -13.41
N THR A 38 -1.73 6.71 -12.10
CA THR A 38 -2.92 6.18 -11.45
C THR A 38 -3.55 7.22 -10.55
N SER A 39 -4.87 7.20 -10.42
CA SER A 39 -5.61 8.16 -9.60
C SER A 39 -6.69 7.44 -8.79
N TYR A 40 -6.71 7.70 -7.49
CA TYR A 40 -7.69 7.14 -6.55
C TYR A 40 -7.85 8.08 -5.35
N GLN A 41 -8.82 7.79 -4.49
CA GLN A 41 -9.12 8.60 -3.32
C GLN A 41 -8.60 7.97 -2.03
N VAL A 42 -8.17 8.82 -1.11
CA VAL A 42 -7.72 8.43 0.22
C VAL A 42 -8.44 9.25 1.30
N ALA A 43 -8.86 8.58 2.35
CA ALA A 43 -9.51 9.13 3.53
C ALA A 43 -8.76 8.75 4.81
N PHE A 44 -8.84 9.67 5.76
CA PHE A 44 -8.43 9.50 7.14
C PHE A 44 -9.62 9.84 8.02
N VAL A 45 -9.86 9.05 9.04
CA VAL A 45 -11.03 9.14 9.91
C VAL A 45 -10.60 9.16 11.37
N ARG A 46 -11.44 9.66 12.28
CA ARG A 46 -11.18 9.59 13.73
C ARG A 46 -11.84 8.35 14.30
N ASN A 47 -11.08 7.56 15.05
CA ASN A 47 -11.63 6.40 15.76
C ASN A 47 -12.33 6.82 17.07
N GLY A 48 -12.88 5.85 17.80
CA GLY A 48 -13.57 6.09 19.08
C GLY A 48 -12.68 6.69 20.17
N ALA A 49 -11.35 6.59 20.03
CA ALA A 49 -10.37 7.23 20.90
C ALA A 49 -9.94 8.63 20.42
N GLY A 50 -10.60 9.19 19.39
CA GLY A 50 -10.30 10.51 18.81
C GLY A 50 -9.04 10.57 17.95
N ARG A 51 -8.32 9.45 17.78
CA ARG A 51 -7.08 9.37 17.01
C ARG A 51 -7.39 9.32 15.51
N VAL A 52 -6.59 10.01 14.72
CA VAL A 52 -6.69 9.94 13.25
C VAL A 52 -6.10 8.61 12.79
N VAL A 53 -6.86 7.84 12.03
CA VAL A 53 -6.45 6.56 11.44
C VAL A 53 -6.69 6.58 9.94
N TYR A 54 -5.88 5.82 9.22
CA TYR A 54 -6.05 5.58 7.78
C TYR A 54 -7.32 4.75 7.58
N ASP A 55 -8.29 5.24 6.79
CA ASP A 55 -9.53 4.52 6.50
C ASP A 55 -9.24 3.36 5.54
N ARG A 56 -8.80 2.22 6.08
CA ARG A 56 -8.34 1.10 5.26
C ARG A 56 -9.44 0.54 4.39
N GLN A 57 -10.71 0.60 4.81
CA GLN A 57 -11.82 0.15 3.99
C GLN A 57 -11.98 1.03 2.75
N PHE A 58 -12.16 2.34 2.96
CA PHE A 58 -12.34 3.29 1.87
C PHE A 58 -11.14 3.30 0.92
N ASN A 59 -9.93 3.35 1.48
CA ASN A 59 -8.69 3.48 0.72
C ASN A 59 -8.41 2.25 -0.12
N THR A 60 -8.57 1.05 0.46
CA THR A 60 -8.40 -0.21 -0.26
C THR A 60 -9.48 -0.36 -1.35
N ALA A 61 -10.73 0.00 -1.04
CA ALA A 61 -11.81 -0.06 -2.02
C ALA A 61 -11.53 0.86 -3.22
N SER A 62 -11.11 2.10 -2.96
CA SER A 62 -10.82 3.09 -4.01
C SER A 62 -9.66 2.64 -4.91
N MET A 63 -8.57 2.13 -4.31
CA MET A 63 -7.43 1.61 -5.05
C MET A 63 -7.80 0.38 -5.90
N LEU A 64 -8.56 -0.56 -5.35
CA LEU A 64 -8.99 -1.74 -6.10
C LEU A 64 -9.96 -1.37 -7.23
N SER A 65 -10.95 -0.51 -6.98
CA SER A 65 -11.87 -0.05 -8.02
C SER A 65 -11.13 0.53 -9.22
N MET A 66 -10.07 1.31 -8.98
CA MET A 66 -9.21 1.83 -10.05
C MET A 66 -8.53 0.73 -10.88
N TYR A 67 -8.03 -0.35 -10.26
CA TYR A 67 -7.44 -1.47 -11.00
C TYR A 67 -8.46 -2.26 -11.85
N TYR A 68 -9.75 -2.11 -11.56
CA TYR A 68 -10.86 -2.69 -12.33
C TYR A 68 -11.61 -1.62 -13.15
N ASP A 69 -10.91 -0.55 -13.56
CA ASP A 69 -11.43 0.55 -14.39
C ASP A 69 -12.74 1.16 -13.86
N ASN A 70 -12.90 1.18 -12.54
CA ASN A 70 -14.10 1.63 -11.81
C ASN A 70 -15.40 0.90 -12.19
N THR A 71 -15.31 -0.26 -12.85
CA THR A 71 -16.47 -1.10 -13.21
C THR A 71 -17.00 -1.91 -12.02
N MET A 72 -16.21 -2.00 -10.95
CA MET A 72 -16.52 -2.78 -9.76
C MET A 72 -16.26 -1.98 -8.47
N SER A 73 -17.23 -1.98 -7.55
CA SER A 73 -17.05 -1.44 -6.19
C SER A 73 -16.65 -2.53 -5.21
N PHE A 74 -15.67 -2.26 -4.35
CA PHE A 74 -15.16 -3.21 -3.35
C PHE A 74 -15.62 -2.91 -1.92
N ALA A 75 -16.36 -1.82 -1.69
CA ALA A 75 -16.72 -1.38 -0.34
C ALA A 75 -17.46 -2.46 0.48
N ASN A 76 -18.41 -3.16 -0.16
CA ASN A 76 -19.20 -4.24 0.47
C ASN A 76 -18.46 -5.58 0.56
N ARG A 77 -17.21 -5.64 0.05
CA ARG A 77 -16.35 -6.82 0.07
C ARG A 77 -15.26 -6.74 1.14
N ILE A 78 -15.18 -5.62 1.84
CA ILE A 78 -14.14 -5.35 2.81
C ILE A 78 -14.75 -5.25 4.20
N ARG A 79 -14.23 -6.05 5.11
CA ARG A 79 -14.50 -5.96 6.55
C ARG A 79 -13.29 -5.36 7.25
N TRP A 80 -13.53 -4.27 7.98
CA TRP A 80 -12.53 -3.53 8.74
C TRP A 80 -13.20 -2.86 9.95
N ASP A 81 -12.52 -2.79 11.08
CA ASP A 81 -12.98 -2.08 12.28
C ASP A 81 -12.10 -0.85 12.50
N ILE A 82 -12.72 0.32 12.60
CA ILE A 82 -12.03 1.59 12.86
C ILE A 82 -11.35 1.61 14.24
N ASN A 83 -11.86 0.86 15.21
CA ASN A 83 -11.33 0.77 16.57
C ASN A 83 -10.26 -0.32 16.72
N ASP A 84 -10.22 -1.29 15.81
CA ASP A 84 -9.08 -2.20 15.59
C ASP A 84 -8.56 -2.08 14.15
N PRO A 85 -7.86 -0.98 13.83
CA PRO A 85 -7.56 -0.63 12.44
C PRO A 85 -6.53 -1.57 11.79
N ASN A 86 -5.92 -2.49 12.54
CA ASN A 86 -4.80 -3.28 12.09
C ASN A 86 -5.20 -4.48 11.23
N VAL A 87 -6.45 -4.94 11.29
CA VAL A 87 -6.92 -6.11 10.54
C VAL A 87 -7.96 -5.71 9.51
N LEU A 88 -7.72 -6.09 8.25
CA LEU A 88 -8.67 -5.92 7.15
C LEU A 88 -8.84 -7.26 6.43
N THR A 89 -10.08 -7.63 6.14
CA THR A 89 -10.42 -8.81 5.33
C THR A 89 -11.13 -8.37 4.07
N LEU A 90 -10.61 -8.80 2.92
CA LEU A 90 -11.24 -8.64 1.60
C LEU A 90 -11.75 -10.01 1.14
N SER A 91 -12.98 -10.05 0.64
CA SER A 91 -13.60 -11.25 0.08
C SER A 91 -13.95 -11.04 -1.39
N MET A 92 -13.37 -11.86 -2.25
CA MET A 92 -13.62 -11.88 -3.69
C MET A 92 -14.10 -13.27 -4.12
N PRO A 93 -14.75 -13.41 -5.29
CA PRO A 93 -15.10 -14.73 -5.81
C PRO A 93 -13.87 -15.63 -5.91
N GLY A 94 -13.89 -16.77 -5.21
CA GLY A 94 -12.78 -17.74 -5.20
C GLY A 94 -11.51 -17.29 -4.49
N MET A 95 -11.52 -16.19 -3.73
CA MET A 95 -10.35 -15.76 -2.94
C MET A 95 -10.72 -14.86 -1.76
N SER A 96 -10.09 -15.08 -0.61
CA SER A 96 -10.07 -14.10 0.49
C SER A 96 -8.64 -13.65 0.77
N VAL A 97 -8.51 -12.36 1.11
CA VAL A 97 -7.24 -11.77 1.52
C VAL A 97 -7.43 -11.14 2.89
N ARG A 98 -6.73 -11.68 3.89
CA ARG A 98 -6.61 -11.04 5.22
C ARG A 98 -5.28 -10.32 5.29
N THR A 99 -5.31 -9.05 5.67
CA THR A 99 -4.09 -8.28 5.95
C THR A 99 -4.05 -7.88 7.42
N ARG A 100 -2.86 -7.96 8.03
CA ARG A 100 -2.61 -7.51 9.40
C ARG A 100 -1.38 -6.63 9.45
N VAL A 101 -1.54 -5.41 9.95
CA VAL A 101 -0.41 -4.57 10.35
C VAL A 101 0.14 -5.15 11.65
N THR A 102 1.38 -5.66 11.61
CA THR A 102 2.03 -6.33 12.75
C THR A 102 2.93 -5.39 13.53
N ARG A 103 3.49 -4.38 12.86
CA ARG A 103 4.33 -3.34 13.47
C ARG A 103 4.11 -2.02 12.74
N ARG A 104 4.17 -0.92 13.49
CA ARG A 104 4.11 0.45 12.96
C ARG A 104 5.15 1.31 13.63
N SER A 105 5.73 2.22 12.87
CA SER A 105 6.51 3.34 13.40
C SER A 105 6.13 4.62 12.67
N GLU A 106 6.24 5.73 13.36
CA GLU A 106 6.13 7.07 12.79
C GLU A 106 7.25 7.95 13.34
N ASP A 107 7.74 8.86 12.52
CA ASP A 107 8.75 9.84 12.88
C ASP A 107 8.44 11.19 12.20
N TYR A 108 8.84 12.28 12.84
CA TYR A 108 8.58 13.65 12.40
C TYR A 108 9.91 14.39 12.26
N PRO A 109 10.69 14.11 11.20
CA PRO A 109 12.05 14.63 11.07
C PRO A 109 12.09 16.15 10.87
N GLN A 110 11.00 16.76 10.39
CA GLN A 110 10.80 18.21 10.28
C GLN A 110 9.31 18.55 10.50
N PRO A 111 8.95 19.81 10.84
CA PRO A 111 7.56 20.21 11.03
C PRO A 111 6.65 20.00 9.81
N ASP A 112 7.23 20.03 8.60
CA ASP A 112 6.52 19.81 7.33
C ASP A 112 6.65 18.38 6.81
N ARG A 113 7.15 17.42 7.61
CA ARG A 113 7.38 16.03 7.19
C ARG A 113 6.94 15.02 8.22
N ILE A 114 6.46 13.89 7.71
CA ILE A 114 6.27 12.66 8.49
C ILE A 114 6.85 11.50 7.71
N GLU A 115 7.47 10.57 8.41
CA GLU A 115 7.86 9.27 7.90
C GLU A 115 7.04 8.22 8.62
N THR A 116 6.47 7.28 7.88
CA THR A 116 5.65 6.21 8.44
C THR A 116 6.15 4.88 7.90
N SER A 117 6.13 3.85 8.74
CA SER A 117 6.45 2.48 8.32
C SER A 117 5.41 1.52 8.89
N GLU A 118 4.91 0.62 8.05
CA GLU A 118 4.02 -0.46 8.46
C GLU A 118 4.54 -1.79 7.94
N TYR A 119 4.73 -2.76 8.83
CA TYR A 119 4.92 -4.15 8.44
C TYR A 119 3.57 -4.84 8.36
N VAL A 120 3.32 -5.49 7.23
CA VAL A 120 2.04 -6.09 6.88
C VAL A 120 2.24 -7.56 6.55
N GLU A 121 1.50 -8.40 7.26
CA GLU A 121 1.26 -9.79 6.85
C GLU A 121 0.01 -9.81 5.96
N SER A 122 0.10 -10.51 4.83
CA SER A 122 -1.05 -10.80 3.97
C SER A 122 -1.21 -12.31 3.82
N VAL A 123 -2.40 -12.81 4.09
CA VAL A 123 -2.78 -14.21 3.91
C VAL A 123 -3.81 -14.29 2.79
N TYR A 124 -3.46 -15.03 1.74
CA TYR A 124 -4.30 -15.27 0.57
C TYR A 124 -4.83 -16.70 0.63
N ASP A 125 -6.14 -16.83 0.75
CA ASP A 125 -6.85 -18.10 0.77
C ASP A 125 -7.68 -18.23 -0.50
N ARG A 126 -7.51 -19.32 -1.26
CA ARG A 126 -8.23 -19.57 -2.52
C ARG A 126 -9.52 -20.36 -2.33
N GLY A 127 -9.81 -20.84 -1.13
CA GLY A 127 -11.01 -21.63 -0.85
C GLY A 127 -11.08 -22.96 -1.60
N ASP A 128 -9.97 -23.40 -2.22
CA ASP A 128 -9.84 -24.65 -2.96
C ASP A 128 -9.34 -25.81 -2.07
N GLY A 129 -9.21 -25.58 -0.76
CA GLY A 129 -8.67 -26.52 0.21
C GLY A 129 -7.14 -26.59 0.23
N GLY A 130 -6.45 -25.83 -0.63
CA GLY A 130 -5.00 -25.69 -0.61
C GLY A 130 -4.50 -24.88 0.59
N ALA A 131 -3.20 -25.01 0.89
CA ALA A 131 -2.58 -24.18 1.91
C ALA A 131 -2.61 -22.69 1.50
N PRO A 132 -2.96 -21.76 2.42
CA PRO A 132 -2.99 -20.35 2.10
C PRO A 132 -1.58 -19.84 1.81
N ARG A 133 -1.48 -18.88 0.89
CA ARG A 133 -0.20 -18.19 0.63
C ARG A 133 -0.03 -17.06 1.63
N ILE A 134 1.14 -16.99 2.24
CA ILE A 134 1.50 -15.92 3.19
C ILE A 134 2.53 -15.01 2.52
N LYS A 135 2.36 -13.70 2.69
CA LYS A 135 3.26 -12.67 2.18
C LYS A 135 3.59 -11.68 3.31
N ALA A 136 4.85 -11.30 3.40
CA ALA A 136 5.31 -10.24 4.28
C ALA A 136 5.74 -9.02 3.45
N SER A 137 5.24 -7.85 3.82
CA SER A 137 5.59 -6.59 3.16
C SER A 137 5.85 -5.49 4.18
N GLN A 138 6.67 -4.51 3.81
CA GLN A 138 6.82 -3.25 4.52
C GLN A 138 6.36 -2.12 3.60
N CYS A 139 5.47 -1.28 4.09
CA CYS A 139 5.09 -0.03 3.43
C CYS A 139 5.75 1.12 4.18
N PHE A 140 6.72 1.77 3.55
CA PHE A 140 7.42 2.92 4.12
C PHE A 140 7.09 4.16 3.31
N THR A 141 6.52 5.19 3.94
CA THR A 141 6.10 6.41 3.24
C THR A 141 6.68 7.65 3.90
N LYS A 142 7.36 8.46 3.10
CA LYS A 142 7.81 9.82 3.46
C LYS A 142 6.84 10.83 2.87
N TYR A 143 6.20 11.63 3.70
CA TYR A 143 5.34 12.72 3.25
C TYR A 143 6.01 14.06 3.52
N LYS A 144 5.70 15.02 2.64
CA LYS A 144 6.05 16.43 2.80
C LYS A 144 4.82 17.29 2.54
N TRP A 145 4.43 18.09 3.51
CA TRP A 145 3.41 19.13 3.37
C TRP A 145 4.02 20.35 2.67
N ARG A 146 3.27 20.91 1.73
CA ARG A 146 3.54 22.24 1.20
C ARG A 146 2.70 23.26 1.95
N SER A 147 3.20 24.48 2.08
CA SER A 147 2.37 25.55 2.61
C SER A 147 1.18 25.79 1.66
N PRO A 148 0.00 26.16 2.18
CA PRO A 148 -1.18 26.44 1.35
C PRO A 148 -0.89 27.47 0.25
N GLU A 149 -0.10 28.49 0.55
CA GLU A 149 0.25 29.58 -0.37
C GLU A 149 1.11 29.06 -1.53
N VAL A 150 2.08 28.19 -1.24
CA VAL A 150 2.93 27.57 -2.28
C VAL A 150 2.11 26.63 -3.14
N ALA A 151 1.29 25.78 -2.52
CA ALA A 151 0.42 24.86 -3.25
C ALA A 151 -0.56 25.60 -4.16
N GLN A 152 -1.16 26.70 -3.68
CA GLN A 152 -2.09 27.51 -4.46
C GLN A 152 -1.39 28.27 -5.59
N ARG A 153 -0.26 28.93 -5.31
CA ARG A 153 0.51 29.70 -6.30
C ARG A 153 0.99 28.83 -7.46
N GLU A 154 1.38 27.59 -7.17
CA GLU A 154 1.89 26.65 -8.19
C GLU A 154 0.79 25.79 -8.81
N ASN A 155 -0.48 25.95 -8.39
CA ASN A 155 -1.55 25.00 -8.68
C ASN A 155 -1.12 23.53 -8.40
N GLY A 156 -0.30 23.37 -7.36
CA GLY A 156 0.43 22.16 -7.01
C GLY A 156 -0.27 21.32 -5.95
N PRO A 157 0.22 20.10 -5.69
CA PRO A 157 -0.33 19.26 -4.63
C PRO A 157 -0.04 19.84 -3.24
N THR A 158 -0.97 19.65 -2.30
CA THR A 158 -0.80 20.05 -0.90
C THR A 158 0.20 19.14 -0.17
N ILE A 159 0.21 17.85 -0.52
CA ILE A 159 1.13 16.87 0.04
C ILE A 159 1.80 16.14 -1.12
N VAL A 160 3.12 15.99 -1.04
CA VAL A 160 3.86 15.06 -1.89
C VAL A 160 4.38 13.93 -1.02
N ALA A 161 4.39 12.71 -1.55
CA ALA A 161 4.93 11.57 -0.83
C ALA A 161 5.78 10.68 -1.74
N THR A 162 6.71 9.97 -1.11
CA THR A 162 7.41 8.84 -1.71
C THR A 162 7.14 7.62 -0.85
N GLN A 163 6.57 6.60 -1.47
CA GLN A 163 6.26 5.34 -0.81
C GLN A 163 7.15 4.25 -1.40
N VAL A 164 7.78 3.46 -0.54
CA VAL A 164 8.52 2.26 -0.91
C VAL A 164 7.79 1.07 -0.30
N VAL A 165 7.29 0.19 -1.15
CA VAL A 165 6.74 -1.11 -0.74
C VAL A 165 7.81 -2.16 -0.96
N SER A 166 8.26 -2.79 0.12
CA SER A 166 9.26 -3.85 0.09
C SER A 166 8.62 -5.18 0.45
N ASP A 167 8.80 -6.19 -0.40
CA ASP A 167 8.28 -7.53 -0.18
C ASP A 167 9.41 -8.47 0.25
N PHE A 168 9.14 -9.28 1.28
CA PHE A 168 10.13 -10.17 1.88
C PHE A 168 9.72 -11.62 1.69
N LEU A 169 10.73 -12.50 1.61
CA LEU A 169 10.52 -13.93 1.72
C LEU A 169 9.95 -14.24 3.11
N THR A 170 9.14 -15.28 3.15
CA THR A 170 8.65 -15.90 4.38
C THR A 170 9.22 -17.32 4.48
N PRO A 171 9.16 -17.98 5.64
CA PRO A 171 9.55 -19.39 5.75
C PRO A 171 8.81 -20.32 4.77
N TYR A 172 7.62 -19.91 4.30
CA TYR A 172 6.83 -20.66 3.33
C TYR A 172 7.34 -20.55 1.88
N ASP A 173 8.21 -19.57 1.59
CA ASP A 173 8.83 -19.40 0.27
C ASP A 173 10.14 -20.22 0.13
N GLY A 174 10.54 -20.94 1.20
CA GLY A 174 11.75 -21.74 1.26
C GLY A 174 12.63 -21.31 2.44
N GLU A 175 12.71 -22.13 3.48
CA GLU A 175 13.39 -21.80 4.74
C GLU A 175 14.84 -21.35 4.53
N GLN A 176 15.61 -22.07 3.72
CA GLN A 176 17.00 -21.72 3.43
C GLN A 176 17.14 -20.36 2.74
N GLN A 177 16.30 -20.08 1.73
CA GLN A 177 16.32 -18.81 1.01
C GLN A 177 15.89 -17.65 1.91
N TYR A 178 14.86 -17.87 2.73
CA TYR A 178 14.41 -16.91 3.74
C TYR A 178 15.53 -16.53 4.72
N LEU A 179 16.24 -17.53 5.27
CA LEU A 179 17.35 -17.28 6.19
C LEU A 179 18.51 -16.55 5.49
N MET A 180 18.85 -16.93 4.26
CA MET A 180 19.91 -16.29 3.48
C MET A 180 19.57 -14.85 3.08
N ALA A 181 18.28 -14.50 2.93
CA ALA A 181 17.86 -13.16 2.57
C ALA A 181 18.18 -12.11 3.65
N MET A 182 18.31 -12.49 4.93
CA MET A 182 18.75 -11.60 6.01
C MET A 182 17.94 -10.26 6.08
N ASN A 183 16.61 -10.33 5.96
CA ASN A 183 15.71 -9.18 5.86
C ASN A 183 15.94 -8.27 4.64
N THR A 184 16.63 -8.74 3.61
CA THR A 184 16.66 -8.08 2.30
C THR A 184 15.36 -8.41 1.57
N PRO A 185 14.65 -7.42 1.02
CA PRO A 185 13.44 -7.69 0.26
C PRO A 185 13.76 -8.34 -1.09
N TYR A 186 12.92 -9.26 -1.55
CA TYR A 186 13.05 -9.84 -2.88
C TYR A 186 12.58 -8.87 -3.97
N ALA A 187 11.64 -7.97 -3.64
CA ALA A 187 11.14 -6.95 -4.55
C ALA A 187 10.87 -5.63 -3.83
N GLN A 188 11.16 -4.52 -4.49
CA GLN A 188 10.83 -3.17 -4.01
C GLN A 188 10.15 -2.36 -5.09
N TYR A 189 9.11 -1.63 -4.70
CA TYR A 189 8.30 -0.77 -5.57
C TYR A 189 8.33 0.65 -5.02
N THR A 190 8.84 1.61 -5.79
CA THR A 190 8.92 3.01 -5.38
C THR A 190 7.87 3.84 -6.11
N TYR A 191 6.94 4.40 -5.34
CA TYR A 191 5.88 5.26 -5.83
C TYR A 191 6.13 6.73 -5.49
N ARG A 192 5.83 7.62 -6.44
CA ARG A 192 5.69 9.06 -6.22
C ARG A 192 4.22 9.42 -6.17
N MET A 193 3.82 10.12 -5.12
CA MET A 193 2.42 10.43 -4.85
C MET A 193 2.19 11.92 -4.68
N ALA A 194 1.06 12.41 -5.17
CA ALA A 194 0.64 13.80 -5.06
C ALA A 194 -0.81 13.85 -4.59
N PHE A 195 -1.05 14.51 -3.45
CA PHE A 195 -2.36 14.62 -2.83
C PHE A 195 -2.92 16.02 -3.03
N ARG A 196 -4.18 16.09 -3.44
CA ARG A 196 -4.95 17.33 -3.58
C ARG A 196 -6.25 17.21 -2.79
N ARG A 197 -6.73 18.33 -2.28
CA ARG A 197 -8.10 18.39 -1.78
C ARG A 197 -9.05 18.41 -3.00
N PRO A 198 -10.15 17.63 -2.97
CA PRO A 198 -11.19 17.77 -3.98
C PRO A 198 -11.72 19.21 -4.00
N PRO A 199 -12.14 19.75 -5.15
CA PRO A 199 -12.58 21.15 -5.29
C PRO A 199 -13.72 21.59 -4.36
N ASN A 200 -14.44 20.66 -3.72
CA ASN A 200 -15.70 20.91 -3.00
C ASN A 200 -15.68 20.45 -1.52
N ASN A 201 -14.54 20.52 -0.82
CA ASN A 201 -14.46 20.21 0.63
C ASN A 201 -13.96 21.38 1.45
#